data_AF-A0A352GMS7-F1
#
_entry.id   AF-A0A352GMS7-F1
#
_cell.length_a   1.000
_cell.length_b   1.000
_cell.length_c   1.000
_cell.angle_alpha   90.00
_cell.angle_beta   90.00
_cell.angle_gamma   90.00
#
_symmetry.space_group_name_H-M   'P 1'
#
loop_
_entity.id
_entity.type
_entity.pdbx_description
1 polymer ?
#
loop_
_entity_poly.entity_id
_entity_poly.type
_entity_poly.pdbx_seq_one_letter_code
_entity_poly.pdbx_strand_id
1 'polypeptide(L)'
;LIAEREAAPKEIALAHLAFAEALAAGDDETGAERLWSGEDGEAAARFMAEVLDALPGLGAVAGRHYPALLDSLMAGHAVRPAWGAHPRLNIWGLLEARLQQADLMILGGLNEGSWPPEAKPSPWMSRPMLADFGLPLPERRIGQTAHDFVQAAMAPEVLMTRAERVEGAPTVPSRWLLRLSNLVSGTAMEDALMARTYLKSWAAALDDPGGTIVPARPLPRPPVAMRPKGLSVTQVEKWVRDPYAVYARNVLRLRPLDPIDADPGAGDRGEIIHRALELFIAAYPRDLPADALAELIRFGEDAFAAHADRPAVRAFWWPRFLRVARWFLEVERDRRARGCRPLAWEAEGALTLETGAGPFTL
;
A
#
# COMPACT_ATOMS: atom_id res chain seq x y z
N LEU A 1 -2.06 24.20 -1.78
CA LEU A 1 -3.33 23.55 -2.21
C LEU A 1 -3.88 22.59 -1.16
N ILE A 2 -3.35 21.37 -0.95
CA ILE A 2 -3.97 20.41 0.01
C ILE A 2 -3.97 20.92 1.47
N ALA A 3 -2.92 21.62 1.90
CA ALA A 3 -2.81 22.16 3.27
C ALA A 3 -3.69 23.40 3.52
N GLU A 4 -4.32 23.97 2.49
CA GLU A 4 -5.12 25.20 2.63
C GLU A 4 -6.49 24.91 3.27
N ARG A 5 -6.93 25.86 4.10
CA ARG A 5 -8.24 25.79 4.77
C ARG A 5 -9.39 26.02 3.80
N GLU A 6 -9.17 26.82 2.77
CA GLU A 6 -10.09 27.09 1.67
C GLU A 6 -9.27 27.12 0.38
N ALA A 7 -9.62 26.28 -0.57
CA ALA A 7 -8.99 26.17 -1.87
C ALA A 7 -10.06 25.96 -2.93
N ALA A 8 -9.81 26.46 -4.14
CA ALA A 8 -10.68 26.21 -5.28
C ALA A 8 -10.50 24.74 -5.72
N PRO A 9 -11.52 23.87 -5.62
CA PRO A 9 -11.34 22.45 -5.90
C PRO A 9 -10.91 22.18 -7.36
N LYS A 10 -11.26 23.07 -8.29
CA LYS A 10 -10.80 22.99 -9.68
C LYS A 10 -9.28 23.12 -9.79
N GLU A 11 -8.65 24.01 -9.03
CA GLU A 11 -7.19 24.17 -9.03
C GLU A 11 -6.50 22.93 -8.45
N ILE A 12 -7.08 22.34 -7.39
CA ILE A 12 -6.59 21.08 -6.82
C ILE A 12 -6.70 19.95 -7.85
N ALA A 13 -7.84 19.84 -8.55
CA ALA A 13 -8.04 18.81 -9.57
C ALA A 13 -7.08 18.95 -10.76
N LEU A 14 -6.81 20.18 -11.22
CA LEU A 14 -5.82 20.42 -12.28
C LEU A 14 -4.41 20.06 -11.83
N ALA A 15 -4.03 20.42 -10.60
CA ALA A 15 -2.76 20.02 -10.02
C ALA A 15 -2.64 18.49 -9.86
N HIS A 16 -3.73 17.82 -9.50
CA HIS A 16 -3.78 16.36 -9.41
C HIS A 16 -3.61 15.71 -10.79
N LEU A 17 -4.28 16.20 -11.83
CA LEU A 17 -4.11 15.69 -13.20
C LEU A 17 -2.67 15.85 -13.69
N ALA A 18 -2.08 17.03 -13.50
CA ALA A 18 -0.68 17.27 -13.86
C ALA A 18 0.28 16.35 -13.10
N PHE A 19 0.01 16.09 -11.82
CA PHE A 19 0.77 15.13 -11.02
C PHE A 19 0.61 13.69 -11.53
N ALA A 20 -0.60 13.27 -11.87
CA ALA A 20 -0.89 11.93 -12.39
C ALA A 20 -0.19 11.70 -13.72
N GLU A 21 -0.22 12.68 -14.63
CA GLU A 21 0.53 12.62 -15.89
C GLU A 21 2.03 12.59 -15.64
N ALA A 22 2.57 13.46 -14.77
CA ALA A 22 4.00 13.44 -14.45
C ALA A 22 4.44 12.08 -13.86
N LEU A 23 3.59 11.44 -13.05
CA LEU A 23 3.85 10.13 -12.46
C LEU A 23 3.77 8.99 -13.49
N ALA A 24 2.89 9.10 -14.48
CA ALA A 24 2.72 8.10 -15.52
C ALA A 24 3.81 8.13 -16.60
N ALA A 25 4.58 9.22 -16.69
CA ALA A 25 5.63 9.38 -17.70
C ALA A 25 6.69 8.27 -17.62
N GLY A 26 7.04 7.70 -18.77
CA GLY A 26 8.13 6.74 -18.93
C GLY A 26 9.34 7.33 -19.65
N ASP A 27 10.36 6.50 -19.89
CA ASP A 27 11.54 6.92 -20.67
C ASP A 27 11.21 7.17 -22.15
N ASP A 28 10.25 6.41 -22.71
CA ASP A 28 9.92 6.39 -24.14
C ASP A 28 8.52 6.97 -24.48
N GLU A 29 7.69 7.27 -23.48
CA GLU A 29 6.29 7.69 -23.66
C GLU A 29 5.88 8.78 -22.67
N THR A 30 5.10 9.76 -23.12
CA THR A 30 4.62 10.82 -22.23
C THR A 30 3.59 10.27 -21.26
N GLY A 31 3.49 10.90 -20.09
CA GLY A 31 2.53 10.49 -19.09
C GLY A 31 1.07 10.57 -19.54
N ALA A 32 0.74 11.58 -20.36
CA ALA A 32 -0.59 11.72 -20.93
C ALA A 32 -0.92 10.59 -21.93
N GLU A 33 0.02 10.24 -22.81
CA GLU A 33 -0.17 9.13 -23.77
C GLU A 33 -0.41 7.80 -23.04
N ARG A 34 0.32 7.57 -21.94
CA ARG A 34 0.17 6.34 -21.17
C ARG A 34 -1.08 6.33 -20.31
N LEU A 35 -1.31 7.40 -19.53
CA LEU A 35 -2.40 7.49 -18.54
C LEU A 35 -3.79 7.45 -19.19
N TRP A 36 -3.94 8.10 -20.34
CA TRP A 36 -5.23 8.25 -21.01
C TRP A 36 -5.47 7.23 -22.14
N SER A 37 -4.66 6.16 -22.18
CA SER A 37 -4.81 5.06 -23.13
C SER A 37 -5.75 3.97 -22.60
N GLY A 38 -6.35 3.22 -23.52
CA GLY A 38 -7.26 2.12 -23.17
C GLY A 38 -8.65 2.57 -22.74
N GLU A 39 -9.53 1.60 -22.52
CA GLU A 39 -10.94 1.86 -22.17
C GLU A 39 -11.08 2.51 -20.78
N ASP A 40 -10.19 2.16 -19.85
CA ASP A 40 -10.07 2.75 -18.52
C ASP A 40 -9.51 4.17 -18.56
N GLY A 41 -8.47 4.43 -19.36
CA GLY A 41 -7.94 5.77 -19.58
C GLY A 41 -8.96 6.71 -20.22
N GLU A 42 -9.69 6.26 -21.25
CA GLU A 42 -10.76 7.03 -21.88
C GLU A 42 -11.91 7.34 -20.92
N ALA A 43 -12.31 6.36 -20.10
CA ALA A 43 -13.35 6.55 -19.09
C ALA A 43 -12.91 7.54 -17.99
N ALA A 44 -11.66 7.43 -17.52
CA ALA A 44 -11.08 8.34 -16.54
C ALA A 44 -10.96 9.77 -17.08
N ALA A 45 -10.53 9.94 -18.34
CA ALA A 45 -10.44 11.24 -18.99
C ALA A 45 -11.82 11.91 -19.10
N ARG A 46 -12.86 11.15 -19.50
CA ARG A 46 -14.24 11.65 -19.57
C ARG A 46 -14.76 12.05 -18.19
N PHE A 47 -14.55 11.20 -17.19
CA PHE A 47 -14.92 11.49 -15.81
C PHE A 47 -14.26 12.78 -15.31
N MET A 48 -12.95 12.93 -15.50
CA MET A 48 -12.22 14.11 -15.04
C MET A 48 -12.63 15.38 -15.78
N ALA A 49 -13.00 15.29 -17.06
CA ALA A 49 -13.57 16.41 -17.80
C ALA A 49 -14.92 16.86 -17.21
N GLU A 50 -15.82 15.93 -16.89
CA GLU A 50 -17.11 16.20 -16.23
C GLU A 50 -16.91 16.83 -14.84
N VAL A 51 -15.95 16.30 -14.07
CA VAL A 51 -15.59 16.84 -12.75
C VAL A 51 -15.08 18.28 -12.88
N LEU A 52 -14.13 18.55 -13.78
CA LEU A 52 -13.56 19.89 -13.96
C LEU A 52 -14.59 20.95 -14.40
N ASP A 53 -15.63 20.53 -15.13
CA ASP A 53 -16.75 21.39 -15.54
C ASP A 53 -17.70 21.68 -14.37
N ALA A 54 -17.96 20.69 -13.52
CA ALA A 54 -18.88 20.81 -12.38
C ALA A 54 -18.27 21.50 -11.14
N LEU A 55 -16.97 21.34 -10.90
CA LEU A 55 -16.29 21.82 -9.68
C LEU A 55 -16.45 23.32 -9.37
N PRO A 56 -16.51 24.26 -10.36
CA PRO A 56 -16.80 25.66 -10.07
C PRO A 56 -18.11 25.89 -9.33
N GLY A 57 -19.13 25.03 -9.52
CA GLY A 57 -20.43 25.15 -8.85
C GLY A 57 -20.43 24.76 -7.37
N LEU A 58 -19.39 24.06 -6.89
CA LEU A 58 -19.27 23.58 -5.51
C LEU A 58 -18.80 24.68 -4.53
N GLY A 59 -18.11 25.71 -5.05
CA GLY A 59 -17.45 26.73 -4.22
C GLY A 59 -16.13 26.24 -3.59
N ALA A 60 -15.58 27.03 -2.67
CA ALA A 60 -14.34 26.71 -1.99
C ALA A 60 -14.52 25.52 -1.02
N VAL A 61 -13.52 24.62 -0.99
CA VAL A 61 -13.48 23.48 -0.07
C VAL A 61 -12.16 23.48 0.69
N ALA A 62 -12.12 22.84 1.85
CA ALA A 62 -10.84 22.59 2.51
C ALA A 62 -10.00 21.63 1.66
N GLY A 63 -8.74 21.98 1.36
CA GLY A 63 -7.90 21.19 0.46
C GLY A 63 -7.75 19.73 0.89
N ARG A 64 -7.68 19.48 2.20
CA ARG A 64 -7.65 18.13 2.81
C ARG A 64 -8.88 17.26 2.51
N HIS A 65 -10.01 17.84 2.10
CA HIS A 65 -11.24 17.09 1.78
C HIS A 65 -11.28 16.64 0.32
N TYR A 66 -10.39 17.17 -0.54
CA TYR A 66 -10.36 16.81 -1.96
C TYR A 66 -10.25 15.30 -2.24
N PRO A 67 -9.39 14.51 -1.53
CA PRO A 67 -9.32 13.07 -1.76
C PRO A 67 -10.65 12.35 -1.52
N ALA A 68 -11.31 12.63 -0.39
CA ALA A 68 -12.60 12.01 -0.06
C ALA A 68 -13.72 12.43 -1.02
N LEU A 69 -13.67 13.68 -1.52
CA LEU A 69 -14.59 14.16 -2.55
C LEU A 69 -14.38 13.38 -3.85
N LEU A 70 -13.14 13.26 -4.31
CA LEU A 70 -12.82 12.53 -5.54
C LEU A 70 -13.23 11.05 -5.44
N ASP A 71 -12.90 10.38 -4.34
CA ASP A 71 -13.29 8.98 -4.09
C ASP A 71 -14.82 8.79 -4.18
N SER A 72 -15.57 9.72 -3.57
CA SER A 72 -17.04 9.67 -3.58
C SER A 72 -17.62 9.87 -4.98
N LEU A 73 -17.01 10.76 -5.79
CA LEU A 73 -17.40 10.99 -7.18
C LEU A 73 -17.06 9.79 -8.06
N MET A 74 -15.89 9.17 -7.86
CA MET A 74 -15.45 8.01 -8.63
C MET A 74 -16.28 6.75 -8.37
N ALA A 75 -16.84 6.59 -7.17
CA ALA A 75 -17.58 5.38 -6.78
C ALA A 75 -18.75 5.00 -7.72
N GLY A 76 -19.31 5.97 -8.46
CA GLY A 76 -20.39 5.76 -9.42
C GLY A 76 -19.94 5.34 -10.82
N HIS A 77 -18.64 5.41 -11.14
CA HIS A 77 -18.11 5.18 -12.47
C HIS A 77 -17.48 3.79 -12.58
N ALA A 78 -18.18 2.88 -13.26
CA ALA A 78 -17.64 1.56 -13.59
C ALA A 78 -17.10 1.56 -15.02
N VAL A 79 -15.83 1.15 -15.18
CA VAL A 79 -15.26 0.84 -16.49
C VAL A 79 -15.67 -0.58 -16.84
N ARG A 80 -16.45 -0.74 -17.91
CA ARG A 80 -16.85 -2.05 -18.42
C ARG A 80 -16.12 -2.29 -19.74
N PRO A 81 -15.41 -3.41 -19.90
CA PRO A 81 -14.75 -3.70 -21.15
C PRO A 81 -15.75 -3.75 -22.32
N ALA A 82 -15.38 -3.22 -23.49
CA ALA A 82 -16.31 -3.17 -24.63
C ALA A 82 -16.62 -4.56 -25.21
N TRP A 83 -15.73 -5.54 -25.01
CA TRP A 83 -15.88 -6.90 -25.53
C TRP A 83 -15.67 -7.97 -24.46
N GLY A 84 -16.63 -8.90 -24.38
CA GLY A 84 -16.52 -10.12 -23.57
C GLY A 84 -15.47 -11.06 -24.16
N ALA A 85 -14.55 -11.54 -23.32
CA ALA A 85 -13.33 -12.24 -23.71
C ALA A 85 -13.48 -13.40 -24.72
N HIS A 86 -14.67 -14.02 -24.83
CA HIS A 86 -14.91 -15.11 -25.78
C HIS A 86 -16.35 -15.10 -26.31
N PRO A 87 -16.60 -15.25 -27.62
CA PRO A 87 -17.94 -15.10 -28.23
C PRO A 87 -18.96 -16.15 -27.77
N ARG A 88 -18.50 -17.25 -27.16
CA ARG A 88 -19.36 -18.32 -26.58
C ARG A 88 -19.57 -18.20 -25.07
N LEU A 89 -18.98 -17.18 -24.43
CA LEU A 89 -19.07 -16.97 -23.00
C LEU A 89 -19.83 -15.69 -22.73
N ASN A 90 -20.92 -15.80 -21.97
CA ASN A 90 -21.65 -14.66 -21.48
C ASN A 90 -21.76 -14.75 -19.95
N ILE A 91 -21.53 -13.64 -19.27
CA ILE A 91 -21.68 -13.52 -17.82
C ILE A 91 -22.89 -12.62 -17.59
N TRP A 92 -23.94 -13.19 -17.01
CA TRP A 92 -25.21 -12.50 -16.80
C TRP A 92 -25.53 -12.36 -15.31
N GLY A 93 -26.07 -11.20 -14.94
CA GLY A 93 -26.87 -11.09 -13.73
C GLY A 93 -28.19 -11.88 -13.88
N LEU A 94 -28.84 -12.21 -12.76
CA LEU A 94 -30.07 -13.02 -12.79
C LEU A 94 -31.20 -12.43 -13.64
N LEU A 95 -31.33 -11.11 -13.62
CA LEU A 95 -32.33 -10.41 -14.41
C LEU A 95 -31.97 -10.44 -15.91
N GLU A 96 -30.69 -10.31 -16.25
CA GLU A 96 -30.17 -10.32 -17.61
C GLU A 96 -30.26 -11.72 -18.25
N ALA A 97 -30.10 -12.77 -17.44
CA ALA A 97 -30.20 -14.16 -17.86
C ALA A 97 -31.64 -14.57 -18.25
N ARG A 98 -32.65 -13.77 -17.90
CA ARG A 98 -34.04 -14.08 -18.29
C ARG A 98 -34.17 -14.06 -19.81
N LEU A 99 -34.89 -15.05 -20.33
CA LEU A 99 -35.13 -15.25 -21.76
C LEU A 99 -33.86 -15.57 -22.57
N GLN A 100 -32.70 -15.72 -21.93
CA GLN A 100 -31.50 -16.23 -22.57
C GLN A 100 -31.56 -17.76 -22.65
N GLN A 101 -30.98 -18.30 -23.72
CA GLN A 101 -30.81 -19.75 -23.91
C GLN A 101 -29.34 -20.04 -24.14
N ALA A 102 -28.83 -21.05 -23.45
CA ALA A 102 -27.47 -21.55 -23.60
C ALA A 102 -27.48 -23.07 -23.46
N ASP A 103 -26.59 -23.73 -24.18
CA ASP A 103 -26.43 -25.20 -24.10
C ASP A 103 -25.93 -25.62 -22.71
N LEU A 104 -25.03 -24.81 -22.12
CA LEU A 104 -24.49 -24.97 -20.77
C LEU A 104 -24.76 -23.72 -19.95
N MET A 105 -25.50 -23.88 -18.85
CA MET A 105 -25.69 -22.84 -17.84
C MET A 105 -24.83 -23.10 -16.61
N ILE A 106 -23.99 -22.15 -16.23
CA ILE A 106 -23.18 -22.23 -15.00
C ILE A 106 -23.82 -21.34 -13.94
N LEU A 107 -24.45 -21.97 -12.95
CA LEU A 107 -24.99 -21.30 -11.77
C LEU A 107 -23.86 -21.14 -10.75
N GLY A 108 -23.28 -19.94 -10.72
CA GLY A 108 -22.15 -19.61 -9.86
C GLY A 108 -22.54 -19.17 -8.45
N GLY A 109 -21.73 -19.59 -7.47
CA GLY A 109 -21.74 -19.00 -6.13
C GLY A 109 -22.84 -19.51 -5.19
N LEU A 110 -23.24 -20.78 -5.29
CA LEU A 110 -24.25 -21.42 -4.42
C LEU A 110 -23.77 -21.60 -2.96
N ASN A 111 -23.40 -20.50 -2.33
CA ASN A 111 -23.15 -20.35 -0.90
C ASN A 111 -24.38 -19.72 -0.22
N GLU A 112 -24.55 -19.98 1.08
CA GLU A 112 -25.59 -19.32 1.87
C GLU A 112 -25.41 -17.80 1.83
N GLY A 113 -26.53 -17.08 1.73
CA GLY A 113 -26.57 -15.63 1.62
C GLY A 113 -26.32 -15.06 0.21
N SER A 114 -25.79 -15.86 -0.71
CA SER A 114 -25.73 -15.53 -2.15
C SER A 114 -26.94 -16.09 -2.90
N TRP A 115 -27.22 -17.38 -2.67
CA TRP A 115 -28.38 -18.08 -3.24
C TRP A 115 -29.18 -18.77 -2.13
N PRO A 116 -30.35 -18.24 -1.75
CA PRO A 116 -30.86 -16.91 -2.12
C PRO A 116 -30.07 -15.77 -1.48
N PRO A 117 -30.18 -14.56 -2.04
CA PRO A 117 -29.65 -13.37 -1.40
C PRO A 117 -30.35 -13.11 -0.06
N GLU A 118 -29.59 -12.65 0.92
CA GLU A 118 -30.16 -12.19 2.19
C GLU A 118 -31.13 -11.02 1.96
N ALA A 119 -32.29 -11.14 2.61
CA ALA A 119 -33.31 -10.12 2.61
C ALA A 119 -32.89 -8.97 3.54
N LYS A 120 -32.19 -7.97 3.00
CA LYS A 120 -31.78 -6.79 3.76
C LYS A 120 -33.01 -6.01 4.26
N PRO A 121 -33.05 -5.59 5.53
CA PRO A 121 -34.11 -4.74 6.04
C PRO A 121 -34.11 -3.38 5.32
N SER A 122 -35.28 -2.75 5.22
CA SER A 122 -35.38 -1.40 4.67
C SER A 122 -34.70 -0.41 5.61
N PRO A 123 -33.91 0.55 5.09
CA PRO A 123 -33.24 1.55 5.92
C PRO A 123 -34.19 2.64 6.42
N TRP A 124 -35.42 2.73 5.87
CA TRP A 124 -36.40 3.78 6.22
C TRP A 124 -37.61 3.25 6.97
N MET A 125 -38.04 2.02 6.70
CA MET A 125 -39.31 1.48 7.18
C MET A 125 -39.13 0.09 7.79
N SER A 126 -39.84 -0.17 8.88
CA SER A 126 -39.89 -1.50 9.47
C SER A 126 -40.73 -2.45 8.58
N ARG A 127 -40.57 -3.77 8.78
CA ARG A 127 -41.36 -4.79 8.08
C ARG A 127 -42.89 -4.61 8.26
N PRO A 128 -43.42 -4.35 9.48
CA PRO A 128 -44.84 -4.05 9.66
C PRO A 128 -45.28 -2.85 8.84
N MET A 129 -44.50 -1.76 8.83
CA MET A 129 -44.85 -0.57 8.04
C MET A 129 -44.92 -0.89 6.54
N LEU A 130 -43.97 -1.66 5.99
CA LEU A 130 -44.05 -2.07 4.59
C LEU A 130 -45.35 -2.85 4.29
N ALA A 131 -45.73 -3.76 5.19
CA ALA A 131 -46.96 -4.54 5.06
C ALA A 131 -48.21 -3.66 5.12
N ASP A 132 -48.29 -2.75 6.09
CA ASP A 132 -49.43 -1.84 6.28
C ASP A 132 -49.63 -0.90 5.07
N PHE A 133 -48.53 -0.50 4.42
CA PHE A 133 -48.57 0.29 3.19
C PHE A 133 -48.80 -0.54 1.92
N GLY A 134 -48.92 -1.86 2.02
CA GLY A 134 -49.08 -2.76 0.87
C GLY A 134 -47.84 -2.86 -0.03
N LEU A 135 -46.67 -2.49 0.50
CA LEU A 135 -45.41 -2.55 -0.23
C LEU A 135 -44.82 -3.97 -0.21
N PRO A 136 -44.08 -4.37 -1.27
CA PRO A 136 -43.42 -5.67 -1.28
C PRO A 136 -42.46 -5.87 -0.11
N LEU A 137 -42.63 -6.99 0.60
CA LEU A 137 -41.69 -7.38 1.64
C LEU A 137 -40.36 -7.87 1.05
N PRO A 138 -39.23 -7.71 1.77
CA PRO A 138 -37.91 -8.16 1.32
C PRO A 138 -37.87 -9.63 0.85
N GLU A 139 -38.67 -10.50 1.45
CA GLU A 139 -38.79 -11.92 1.11
C GLU A 139 -39.29 -12.16 -0.32
N ARG A 140 -40.03 -11.22 -0.92
CA ARG A 140 -40.45 -11.33 -2.33
C ARG A 140 -39.24 -11.50 -3.25
N ARG A 141 -38.11 -10.89 -2.91
CA ARG A 141 -36.85 -11.04 -3.65
C ARG A 141 -36.34 -12.48 -3.62
N ILE A 142 -36.51 -13.19 -2.51
CA ILE A 142 -36.14 -14.62 -2.41
C ILE A 142 -36.98 -15.44 -3.39
N GLY A 143 -38.29 -15.18 -3.47
CA GLY A 143 -39.18 -15.83 -4.43
C GLY A 143 -38.81 -15.53 -5.89
N GLN A 144 -38.45 -14.27 -6.18
CA GLN A 144 -37.98 -13.85 -7.50
C GLN A 144 -36.68 -14.58 -7.88
N THR A 145 -35.68 -14.61 -6.98
CA THR A 145 -34.43 -15.33 -7.19
C THR A 145 -34.68 -16.82 -7.36
N ALA A 146 -35.63 -17.41 -6.62
CA ALA A 146 -35.97 -18.83 -6.76
C ALA A 146 -36.56 -19.12 -8.15
N HIS A 147 -37.43 -18.25 -8.65
CA HIS A 147 -37.94 -18.34 -10.01
C HIS A 147 -36.80 -18.26 -11.04
N ASP A 148 -35.92 -17.28 -10.91
CA ASP A 148 -34.78 -17.09 -11.83
C ASP A 148 -33.82 -18.28 -11.79
N PHE A 149 -33.58 -18.85 -10.60
CA PHE A 149 -32.78 -20.07 -10.42
C PHE A 149 -33.39 -21.25 -11.16
N VAL A 150 -34.69 -21.50 -10.98
CA VAL A 150 -35.38 -22.60 -11.66
C VAL A 150 -35.33 -22.40 -13.16
N GLN A 151 -35.61 -21.21 -13.67
CA GLN A 151 -35.53 -20.91 -15.12
C GLN A 151 -34.13 -21.23 -15.68
N ALA A 152 -33.08 -20.78 -15.00
CA ALA A 152 -31.71 -21.04 -15.44
C ALA A 152 -31.30 -22.52 -15.30
N ALA A 153 -31.85 -23.23 -14.30
CA ALA A 153 -31.62 -24.66 -14.08
C ALA A 153 -32.37 -25.57 -15.07
N MET A 154 -33.16 -25.02 -16.00
CA MET A 154 -33.82 -25.77 -17.08
C MET A 154 -33.01 -25.83 -18.38
N ALA A 155 -31.76 -25.34 -18.39
CA ALA A 155 -30.86 -25.48 -19.54
C ALA A 155 -30.51 -26.95 -19.83
N PRO A 156 -30.09 -27.30 -21.07
CA PRO A 156 -29.75 -28.69 -21.42
C PRO A 156 -28.66 -29.28 -20.52
N GLU A 157 -27.60 -28.51 -20.25
CA GLU A 157 -26.60 -28.84 -19.25
C GLU A 157 -26.51 -27.73 -18.19
N VAL A 158 -26.44 -28.12 -16.92
CA VAL A 158 -26.34 -27.19 -15.79
C VAL A 158 -25.18 -27.58 -14.90
N LEU A 159 -24.28 -26.62 -14.65
CA LEU A 159 -23.22 -26.74 -13.66
C LEU A 159 -23.52 -25.82 -12.48
N MET A 160 -23.67 -26.39 -11.29
CA MET A 160 -23.82 -25.63 -10.06
C MET A 160 -22.48 -25.59 -9.33
N THR A 161 -21.97 -24.38 -9.06
CA THR A 161 -20.68 -24.21 -8.38
C THR A 161 -20.83 -23.46 -7.06
N ARG A 162 -20.00 -23.84 -6.09
CA ARG A 162 -19.86 -23.13 -4.82
C ARG A 162 -18.39 -23.05 -4.44
N ALA A 163 -18.03 -21.99 -3.72
CA ALA A 163 -16.72 -21.91 -3.08
C ALA A 163 -16.79 -22.59 -1.71
N GLU A 164 -15.73 -23.29 -1.30
CA GLU A 164 -15.60 -23.78 0.09
C GLU A 164 -15.02 -22.72 1.03
N ARG A 165 -14.29 -21.75 0.46
CA ARG A 165 -13.71 -20.61 1.17
C ARG A 165 -13.87 -19.33 0.34
N VAL A 166 -14.19 -18.23 1.00
CA VAL A 166 -14.22 -16.88 0.43
C VAL A 166 -13.41 -15.99 1.35
N GLU A 167 -12.44 -15.24 0.80
CA GLU A 167 -11.52 -14.38 1.58
C GLU A 167 -10.84 -15.11 2.74
N GLY A 168 -10.54 -16.41 2.54
CA GLY A 168 -9.91 -17.27 3.54
C GLY A 168 -10.86 -17.85 4.59
N ALA A 169 -12.10 -17.38 4.72
CA ALA A 169 -13.10 -17.90 5.63
C ALA A 169 -13.89 -19.08 5.02
N PRO A 170 -14.19 -20.16 5.77
CA PRO A 170 -15.02 -21.25 5.29
C PRO A 170 -16.46 -20.78 5.03
N THR A 171 -17.09 -21.31 3.99
CA THR A 171 -18.47 -20.97 3.60
C THR A 171 -19.43 -22.14 3.80
N VAL A 172 -20.70 -21.79 4.01
CA VAL A 172 -21.80 -22.76 4.10
C VAL A 172 -22.43 -22.93 2.71
N PRO A 173 -22.74 -24.16 2.26
CA PRO A 173 -23.49 -24.37 1.03
C PRO A 173 -24.86 -23.68 1.09
N SER A 174 -25.32 -23.20 -0.06
CA SER A 174 -26.68 -22.68 -0.23
C SER A 174 -27.71 -23.66 0.30
N ARG A 175 -28.70 -23.16 1.06
CA ARG A 175 -29.88 -23.93 1.46
C ARG A 175 -30.66 -24.55 0.29
N TRP A 176 -30.59 -23.97 -0.91
CA TRP A 176 -31.21 -24.55 -2.10
C TRP A 176 -30.44 -25.75 -2.61
N LEU A 177 -29.11 -25.66 -2.63
CA LEU A 177 -28.24 -26.78 -2.98
C LEU A 177 -28.44 -27.94 -1.99
N LEU A 178 -28.47 -27.66 -0.68
CA LEU A 178 -28.71 -28.67 0.35
C LEU A 178 -30.08 -29.37 0.18
N ARG A 179 -31.14 -28.60 -0.11
CA ARG A 179 -32.47 -29.17 -0.37
C ARG A 179 -32.49 -30.04 -1.62
N LEU A 180 -31.80 -29.61 -2.68
CA LEU A 180 -31.70 -30.37 -3.93
C LEU A 180 -30.93 -31.68 -3.71
N SER A 181 -29.79 -31.62 -3.01
CA SER A 181 -29.02 -32.82 -2.64
C SER A 181 -29.84 -33.80 -1.81
N ASN A 182 -30.58 -33.31 -0.82
CA ASN A 182 -31.46 -34.16 -0.01
C ASN A 182 -32.60 -34.79 -0.84
N LEU A 183 -33.12 -34.08 -1.84
CA LEU A 183 -34.20 -34.58 -2.69
C LEU A 183 -33.74 -35.73 -3.61
N VAL A 184 -32.52 -35.65 -4.13
CA VAL A 184 -32.00 -36.67 -5.06
C VAL A 184 -31.24 -37.80 -4.39
N SER A 185 -30.99 -37.70 -3.08
CA SER A 185 -30.23 -38.73 -2.36
C SER A 185 -30.94 -40.08 -2.41
N GLY A 186 -30.18 -41.14 -2.70
CA GLY A 186 -30.69 -42.49 -2.92
C GLY A 186 -31.37 -42.71 -4.27
N THR A 187 -31.32 -41.75 -5.19
CA THR A 187 -31.82 -41.89 -6.56
C THR A 187 -30.67 -41.99 -7.56
N ALA A 188 -30.96 -42.43 -8.79
CA ALA A 188 -29.96 -42.44 -9.87
C ALA A 188 -29.41 -41.04 -10.22
N MET A 189 -30.05 -39.97 -9.76
CA MET A 189 -29.61 -38.59 -9.99
C MET A 189 -28.64 -38.07 -8.92
N GLU A 190 -28.36 -38.84 -7.87
CA GLU A 190 -27.42 -38.44 -6.82
C GLU A 190 -26.01 -38.22 -7.39
N ASP A 191 -25.57 -39.09 -8.31
CA ASP A 191 -24.29 -38.97 -9.01
C ASP A 191 -24.19 -37.71 -9.87
N ALA A 192 -25.33 -37.17 -10.34
CA ALA A 192 -25.36 -35.97 -11.18
C ALA A 192 -24.97 -34.70 -10.39
N LEU A 193 -25.15 -34.71 -9.06
CA LEU A 193 -24.75 -33.61 -8.17
C LEU A 193 -23.35 -33.81 -7.56
N MET A 194 -22.67 -34.93 -7.83
CA MET A 194 -21.32 -35.15 -7.34
C MET A 194 -20.33 -34.20 -8.02
N ALA A 195 -19.40 -33.67 -7.23
CA ALA A 195 -18.43 -32.71 -7.71
C ALA A 195 -17.51 -33.33 -8.77
N ARG A 196 -17.44 -32.69 -9.94
CA ARG A 196 -16.57 -33.12 -11.04
C ARG A 196 -15.12 -32.72 -10.75
N THR A 197 -14.29 -33.70 -10.38
CA THR A 197 -12.90 -33.47 -9.95
C THR A 197 -12.00 -32.91 -11.06
N TYR A 198 -12.25 -33.24 -12.32
CA TYR A 198 -11.46 -32.72 -13.45
C TYR A 198 -11.59 -31.20 -13.65
N LEU A 199 -12.70 -30.59 -13.21
CA LEU A 199 -12.83 -29.12 -13.26
C LEU A 199 -11.85 -28.45 -12.31
N LYS A 200 -11.54 -29.09 -11.17
CA LYS A 200 -10.51 -28.61 -10.24
C LYS A 200 -9.12 -28.68 -10.86
N SER A 201 -8.84 -29.68 -11.69
CA SER A 201 -7.54 -29.77 -12.38
C SER A 201 -7.41 -28.73 -13.49
N TRP A 202 -8.49 -28.36 -14.17
CA TRP A 202 -8.47 -27.23 -15.12
C TRP A 202 -8.20 -25.90 -14.42
N ALA A 203 -8.85 -25.66 -13.28
CA ALA A 203 -8.60 -24.46 -12.49
C ALA A 203 -7.13 -24.40 -12.01
N ALA A 204 -6.60 -25.51 -11.48
CA ALA A 204 -5.20 -25.59 -11.08
C ALA A 204 -4.22 -25.36 -12.24
N ALA A 205 -4.56 -25.81 -13.44
CA ALA A 205 -3.73 -25.61 -14.63
C ALA A 205 -3.73 -24.15 -15.12
N LEU A 206 -4.78 -23.37 -14.86
CA LEU A 206 -4.80 -21.93 -15.16
C LEU A 206 -3.84 -21.15 -14.26
N ASP A 207 -3.70 -21.58 -13.01
CA ASP A 207 -2.81 -20.97 -12.01
C ASP A 207 -1.38 -21.55 -12.05
N ASP A 208 -1.11 -22.52 -12.92
CA ASP A 208 0.21 -23.16 -13.02
C ASP A 208 1.16 -22.23 -13.80
N PRO A 209 2.19 -21.63 -13.15
CA PRO A 209 3.20 -20.84 -13.85
C PRO A 209 4.09 -21.72 -14.77
N GLY A 210 3.87 -23.04 -14.78
CA GLY A 210 4.63 -24.04 -15.52
C GLY A 210 5.93 -24.35 -14.79
N GLY A 211 7.00 -23.68 -15.21
CA GLY A 211 8.34 -23.92 -14.66
C GLY A 211 8.58 -23.16 -13.36
N THR A 212 8.76 -23.86 -12.25
CA THR A 212 9.26 -23.23 -11.02
C THR A 212 10.73 -22.86 -11.18
N ILE A 213 11.03 -21.56 -11.22
CA ILE A 213 12.40 -21.07 -11.14
C ILE A 213 12.85 -21.18 -9.68
N VAL A 214 13.81 -22.06 -9.41
CA VAL A 214 14.49 -22.08 -8.10
C VAL A 214 15.53 -20.97 -8.10
N PRO A 215 15.38 -19.90 -7.30
CA PRO A 215 16.34 -18.80 -7.32
C PRO A 215 17.69 -19.29 -6.79
N ALA A 216 18.73 -19.19 -7.62
CA ALA A 216 20.10 -19.47 -7.19
C ALA A 216 20.63 -18.32 -6.32
N ARG A 217 21.43 -18.65 -5.29
CA ARG A 217 22.09 -17.62 -4.47
C ARG A 217 23.06 -16.82 -5.36
N PRO A 218 22.98 -15.48 -5.38
CA PRO A 218 23.88 -14.67 -6.20
C PRO A 218 25.31 -14.80 -5.70
N LEU A 219 26.25 -15.01 -6.62
CA LEU A 219 27.69 -15.06 -6.36
C LEU A 219 28.38 -13.91 -7.11
N PRO A 220 28.21 -12.64 -6.66
CA PRO A 220 28.74 -11.49 -7.38
C PRO A 220 30.26 -11.54 -7.46
N ARG A 221 30.81 -11.42 -8.68
CA ARG A 221 32.24 -11.34 -8.96
C ARG A 221 32.55 -10.06 -9.73
N PRO A 222 32.46 -8.88 -9.10
CA PRO A 222 32.74 -7.62 -9.78
C PRO A 222 34.20 -7.59 -10.29
N PRO A 223 34.43 -7.05 -11.51
CA PRO A 223 35.77 -6.77 -12.01
C PRO A 223 36.58 -5.95 -10.99
N VAL A 224 37.89 -6.16 -10.93
CA VAL A 224 38.77 -5.49 -9.93
C VAL A 224 38.61 -3.97 -9.96
N ALA A 225 38.48 -3.38 -11.16
CA ALA A 225 38.28 -1.94 -11.34
C ALA A 225 37.00 -1.38 -10.69
N MET A 226 35.97 -2.22 -10.49
CA MET A 226 34.69 -1.83 -9.90
C MET A 226 34.61 -2.12 -8.39
N ARG A 227 35.61 -2.79 -7.82
CA ARG A 227 35.64 -3.06 -6.37
C ARG A 227 35.88 -1.76 -5.62
N PRO A 228 35.24 -1.56 -4.45
CA PRO A 228 35.49 -0.39 -3.64
C PRO A 228 36.97 -0.32 -3.25
N LYS A 229 37.55 0.88 -3.32
CA LYS A 229 38.95 1.16 -2.91
C LYS A 229 39.07 1.59 -1.46
N GLY A 230 37.94 1.71 -0.77
CA GLY A 230 37.89 1.96 0.65
C GLY A 230 36.50 1.71 1.21
N LEU A 231 36.45 1.41 2.51
CA LEU A 231 35.23 1.10 3.26
C LEU A 231 35.35 1.64 4.67
N SER A 232 34.29 2.24 5.20
CA SER A 232 34.26 2.58 6.63
C SER A 232 34.32 1.32 7.49
N VAL A 233 34.73 1.47 8.76
CA VAL A 233 34.75 0.35 9.74
C VAL A 233 33.40 -0.37 9.81
N THR A 234 32.30 0.38 9.82
CA THR A 234 30.94 -0.18 9.80
C THR A 234 30.62 -0.93 8.52
N GLN A 235 31.18 -0.52 7.38
CA GLN A 235 31.04 -1.24 6.12
C GLN A 235 31.92 -2.50 6.07
N VAL A 236 33.06 -2.55 6.76
CA VAL A 236 33.86 -3.77 6.89
C VAL A 236 33.12 -4.83 7.71
N GLU A 237 32.51 -4.45 8.83
CA GLU A 237 31.64 -5.36 9.59
C GLU A 237 30.50 -5.88 8.70
N LYS A 238 29.86 -4.98 7.94
CA LYS A 238 28.82 -5.36 6.98
C LYS A 238 29.35 -6.29 5.89
N TRP A 239 30.57 -6.08 5.41
CA TRP A 239 31.19 -6.94 4.40
C TRP A 239 31.37 -8.38 4.90
N VAL A 240 31.83 -8.55 6.15
CA VAL A 240 32.03 -9.87 6.77
C VAL A 240 30.69 -10.61 6.94
N ARG A 241 29.63 -9.89 7.34
CA ARG A 241 28.31 -10.49 7.58
C ARG A 241 27.49 -10.69 6.30
N ASP A 242 27.54 -9.73 5.40
CA ASP A 242 26.75 -9.66 4.16
C ASP A 242 27.57 -9.01 3.02
N PRO A 243 28.36 -9.81 2.29
CA PRO A 243 29.10 -9.32 1.14
C PRO A 243 28.23 -8.78 0.01
N TYR A 244 27.00 -9.30 -0.12
CA TYR A 244 26.10 -8.88 -1.18
C TYR A 244 25.63 -7.43 -0.96
N ALA A 245 25.40 -7.02 0.28
CA ALA A 245 25.06 -5.63 0.58
C ALA A 245 26.14 -4.63 0.18
N VAL A 246 27.42 -4.97 0.30
CA VAL A 246 28.54 -4.12 -0.17
C VAL A 246 28.56 -4.09 -1.69
N TYR A 247 28.32 -5.23 -2.36
CA TYR A 247 28.19 -5.28 -3.81
C TYR A 247 27.04 -4.39 -4.31
N ALA A 248 25.82 -4.57 -3.77
CA ALA A 248 24.65 -3.80 -4.17
C ALA A 248 24.84 -2.29 -3.94
N ARG A 249 25.37 -1.91 -2.77
CA ARG A 249 25.53 -0.50 -2.39
C ARG A 249 26.69 0.20 -3.09
N ASN A 250 27.87 -0.44 -3.17
CA ASN A 250 29.10 0.22 -3.60
C ASN A 250 29.42 -0.04 -5.08
N VAL A 251 29.02 -1.20 -5.61
CA VAL A 251 29.26 -1.55 -7.03
C VAL A 251 28.05 -1.19 -7.88
N LEU A 252 26.85 -1.68 -7.54
CA LEU A 252 25.62 -1.37 -8.29
C LEU A 252 25.01 -0.01 -7.95
N ARG A 253 25.51 0.65 -6.89
CA ARG A 253 25.04 1.96 -6.41
C ARG A 253 23.55 1.99 -6.05
N LEU A 254 23.02 0.84 -5.65
CA LEU A 254 21.64 0.71 -5.19
C LEU A 254 21.55 1.24 -3.76
N ARG A 255 20.72 2.26 -3.56
CA ARG A 255 20.36 2.79 -2.25
C ARG A 255 18.85 2.76 -2.13
N PRO A 256 18.30 2.36 -0.97
CA PRO A 256 16.88 2.55 -0.72
C PRO A 256 16.57 4.03 -0.85
N LEU A 257 15.45 4.35 -1.48
CA LEU A 257 14.93 5.72 -1.50
C LEU A 257 14.37 6.04 -0.12
N ASP A 258 14.61 7.25 0.35
CA ASP A 258 14.00 7.74 1.58
C ASP A 258 12.49 7.85 1.38
N PRO A 259 11.66 7.44 2.36
CA PRO A 259 10.22 7.61 2.27
C PRO A 259 9.85 9.09 2.10
N ILE A 260 8.82 9.36 1.31
CA ILE A 260 8.27 10.71 1.18
C ILE A 260 7.74 11.14 2.54
N ASP A 261 8.14 12.32 3.00
CA ASP A 261 7.73 12.90 4.28
C ASP A 261 8.07 12.02 5.50
N ALA A 262 9.19 11.30 5.45
CA ALA A 262 9.65 10.47 6.56
C ALA A 262 9.80 11.29 7.85
N ASP A 263 9.17 10.81 8.93
CA ASP A 263 9.44 11.37 10.25
C ASP A 263 10.91 11.10 10.64
N PRO A 264 11.58 12.08 11.30
CA PRO A 264 12.95 11.92 11.75
C PRO A 264 13.15 10.61 12.54
N GLY A 265 14.16 9.84 12.13
CA GLY A 265 14.48 8.53 12.68
C GLY A 265 15.48 8.57 13.84
N ALA A 266 15.84 7.38 14.35
CA ALA A 266 16.84 7.28 15.42
C ALA A 266 18.24 7.76 15.00
N GLY A 267 18.56 7.68 13.70
CA GLY A 267 19.79 8.22 13.12
C GLY A 267 19.85 9.74 13.20
N ASP A 268 18.83 10.41 12.68
CA ASP A 268 18.71 11.88 12.70
C ASP A 268 18.77 12.42 14.12
N ARG A 269 18.10 11.75 15.08
CA ARG A 269 18.21 12.12 16.49
C ARG A 269 19.65 12.08 16.99
N GLY A 270 20.39 11.03 16.63
CA GLY A 270 21.80 10.90 16.99
C GLY A 270 22.61 12.06 16.41
N GLU A 271 22.46 12.32 15.12
CA GLU A 271 23.14 13.38 14.39
C GLU A 271 22.87 14.78 15.00
N ILE A 272 21.61 15.11 15.29
CA ILE A 272 21.24 16.39 15.90
C ILE A 272 21.88 16.56 17.29
N ILE A 273 21.84 15.50 18.12
CA ILE A 273 22.44 15.54 19.47
C ILE A 273 23.96 15.70 19.36
N HIS A 274 24.60 14.93 18.49
CA HIS A 274 26.03 15.01 18.22
C HIS A 274 26.43 16.41 17.78
N ARG A 275 25.69 16.99 16.83
CA ARG A 275 25.92 18.33 16.32
C ARG A 275 25.85 19.39 17.42
N ALA A 276 24.85 19.31 18.30
CA ALA A 276 24.73 20.25 19.42
C ALA A 276 25.93 20.15 20.40
N LEU A 277 26.39 18.93 20.70
CA LEU A 277 27.56 18.70 21.55
C LEU A 277 28.86 19.16 20.89
N GLU A 278 29.02 18.91 19.59
CA GLU A 278 30.15 19.32 18.78
C GLU A 278 30.30 20.84 18.78
N LEU A 279 29.21 21.57 18.48
CA LEU A 279 29.17 23.04 18.50
C LEU A 279 29.54 23.60 19.88
N PHE A 280 29.04 22.98 20.95
CA PHE A 280 29.35 23.39 22.31
C PHE A 280 30.84 23.18 22.67
N ILE A 281 31.42 22.03 22.36
CA ILE A 281 32.85 21.75 22.61
C ILE A 281 33.73 22.70 21.79
N ALA A 282 33.37 22.94 20.53
CA ALA A 282 34.10 23.86 19.65
C ALA A 282 34.09 25.30 20.18
N ALA A 283 32.96 25.75 20.77
CA ALA A 283 32.85 27.07 21.39
C ALA A 283 33.61 27.19 22.71
N TYR A 284 33.68 26.10 23.49
CA TYR A 284 34.30 26.08 24.83
C TYR A 284 35.39 25.00 24.99
N PRO A 285 36.49 25.09 24.22
CA PRO A 285 37.50 24.02 24.15
C PRO A 285 38.37 23.92 25.41
N ARG A 286 38.50 25.00 26.20
CA ARG A 286 39.36 25.02 27.40
C ARG A 286 38.56 24.99 28.69
N ASP A 287 37.81 26.06 28.94
CA ASP A 287 37.06 26.25 30.18
C ASP A 287 35.56 26.24 29.89
N LEU A 288 34.80 25.63 30.79
CA LEU A 288 33.35 25.65 30.71
C LEU A 288 32.84 26.99 31.24
N PRO A 289 31.85 27.62 30.58
CA PRO A 289 31.28 28.86 31.09
C PRO A 289 30.52 28.60 32.40
N ALA A 290 30.36 29.64 33.21
CA ALA A 290 29.63 29.54 34.49
C ALA A 290 28.20 28.98 34.29
N ASP A 291 27.56 29.33 33.16
CA ASP A 291 26.23 28.85 32.78
C ASP A 291 26.26 27.83 31.62
N ALA A 292 27.18 26.86 31.72
CA ALA A 292 27.38 25.82 30.70
C ALA A 292 26.11 25.05 30.29
N LEU A 293 25.15 24.91 31.20
CA LEU A 293 23.90 24.23 30.89
C LEU A 293 23.01 25.08 29.98
N ALA A 294 22.85 26.38 30.27
CA ALA A 294 22.07 27.28 29.43
C ALA A 294 22.70 27.39 28.03
N GLU A 295 24.03 27.49 27.95
CA GLU A 295 24.74 27.54 26.68
C GLU A 295 24.59 26.27 25.84
N LEU A 296 24.70 25.08 26.46
CA LEU A 296 24.49 23.82 25.76
C LEU A 296 23.04 23.64 25.32
N ILE A 297 22.07 24.12 26.11
CA ILE A 297 20.65 24.13 25.70
C ILE A 297 20.47 25.02 24.47
N ARG A 298 21.07 26.21 24.43
CA ARG A 298 20.99 27.12 23.28
C ARG A 298 21.52 26.47 21.99
N PHE A 299 22.69 25.81 22.03
CA PHE A 299 23.18 25.06 20.88
C PHE A 299 22.27 23.88 20.49
N GLY A 300 21.61 23.27 21.47
CA GLY A 300 20.55 22.30 21.22
C GLY A 300 19.35 22.91 20.50
N GLU A 301 18.85 24.06 20.93
CA GLU A 301 17.73 24.74 20.27
C GLU A 301 18.05 25.05 18.81
N ASP A 302 19.26 25.55 18.55
CA ASP A 302 19.76 25.83 17.19
C ASP A 302 19.82 24.56 16.34
N ALA A 303 20.34 23.45 16.87
CA ALA A 303 20.44 22.17 16.16
C ALA A 303 19.07 21.52 15.90
N PHE A 304 18.13 21.66 16.83
CA PHE A 304 16.78 21.09 16.72
C PHE A 304 15.83 21.98 15.89
N ALA A 305 16.18 23.23 15.58
CA ALA A 305 15.32 24.20 14.91
C ALA A 305 14.77 23.69 13.57
N ALA A 306 15.60 22.99 12.79
CA ALA A 306 15.24 22.44 11.48
C ALA A 306 14.14 21.36 11.53
N HIS A 307 13.89 20.77 12.70
CA HIS A 307 12.89 19.71 12.91
C HIS A 307 11.86 20.08 13.98
N ALA A 308 11.79 21.37 14.34
CA ALA A 308 10.94 21.83 15.42
C ALA A 308 9.45 21.69 15.06
N ASP A 309 9.07 21.78 13.80
CA ASP A 309 7.68 21.58 13.34
C ASP A 309 7.14 20.15 13.58
N ARG A 310 8.01 19.16 13.82
CA ARG A 310 7.63 17.76 14.06
C ARG A 310 7.24 17.52 15.53
N PRO A 311 5.99 17.10 15.82
CA PRO A 311 5.53 16.87 17.19
C PRO A 311 6.36 15.83 17.97
N ALA A 312 6.80 14.76 17.31
CA ALA A 312 7.58 13.69 17.95
C ALA A 312 8.97 14.18 18.42
N VAL A 313 9.60 15.06 17.65
CA VAL A 313 10.90 15.66 17.97
C VAL A 313 10.77 16.52 19.24
N ARG A 314 9.78 17.41 19.29
CA ARG A 314 9.53 18.24 20.49
C ARG A 314 9.12 17.42 21.71
N ALA A 315 8.21 16.46 21.55
CA ALA A 315 7.62 15.75 22.68
C ALA A 315 8.58 14.72 23.30
N PHE A 316 9.40 14.04 22.50
CA PHE A 316 10.22 12.94 22.98
C PHE A 316 11.73 13.20 22.95
N TRP A 317 12.23 13.89 21.93
CA TRP A 317 13.68 14.04 21.75
C TRP A 317 14.22 15.21 22.54
N TRP A 318 13.51 16.34 22.55
CA TRP A 318 13.92 17.51 23.32
C TRP A 318 14.08 17.23 24.83
N PRO A 319 13.11 16.60 25.54
CA PRO A 319 13.29 16.27 26.95
C PRO A 319 14.42 15.25 27.20
N ARG A 320 14.72 14.39 26.23
CA ARG A 320 15.86 13.46 26.29
C ARG A 320 17.18 14.21 26.13
N PHE A 321 17.27 15.12 25.17
CA PHE A 321 18.44 15.97 24.97
C PHE A 321 18.77 16.76 26.25
N LEU A 322 17.78 17.38 26.90
CA LEU A 322 18.01 18.08 28.18
C LEU A 322 18.61 17.20 29.28
N ARG A 323 18.29 15.90 29.30
CA ARG A 323 18.92 14.95 30.24
C ARG A 323 20.34 14.60 29.84
N VAL A 324 20.58 14.37 28.54
CA VAL A 324 21.92 14.12 27.99
C VAL A 324 22.83 15.31 28.23
N ALA A 325 22.35 16.55 28.02
CA ALA A 325 23.10 17.78 28.24
C ALA A 325 23.58 17.92 29.69
N ARG A 326 22.71 17.67 30.67
CA ARG A 326 23.08 17.69 32.09
C ARG A 326 24.15 16.64 32.41
N TRP A 327 23.91 15.40 32.01
CA TRP A 327 24.86 14.30 32.24
C TRP A 327 26.21 14.55 31.56
N PHE A 328 26.19 15.04 30.32
CA PHE A 328 27.40 15.35 29.56
C PHE A 328 28.25 16.41 30.28
N LEU A 329 27.63 17.48 30.81
CA LEU A 329 28.34 18.52 31.55
C LEU A 329 28.93 18.02 32.87
N GLU A 330 28.25 17.13 33.58
CA GLU A 330 28.80 16.49 34.79
C GLU A 330 30.08 15.71 34.46
N VAL A 331 30.02 14.88 33.40
CA VAL A 331 31.17 14.09 32.94
C VAL A 331 32.30 15.00 32.44
N GLU A 332 31.98 16.05 31.70
CA GLU A 332 32.98 16.97 31.13
C GLU A 332 33.67 17.81 32.21
N ARG A 333 32.93 18.23 33.25
CA ARG A 333 33.51 18.90 34.44
C ARG A 333 34.51 18.00 35.15
N ASP A 334 34.15 16.75 35.42
CA ASP A 334 35.04 15.79 36.07
C ASP A 334 36.30 15.51 35.23
N ARG A 335 36.14 15.31 33.91
CA ARG A 335 37.28 15.12 32.99
C ARG A 335 38.22 16.33 32.99
N ARG A 336 37.68 17.54 32.92
CA ARG A 336 38.49 18.77 32.93
C ARG A 336 39.16 19.04 34.27
N ALA A 337 38.52 18.70 35.39
CA ALA A 337 39.11 18.76 36.72
C ALA A 337 40.33 17.84 36.85
N ARG A 338 40.32 16.68 36.18
CA ARG A 338 41.45 15.75 36.06
C ARG A 338 42.54 16.19 35.07
N GLY A 339 42.42 17.40 34.51
CA GLY A 339 43.39 17.94 33.54
C GLY A 339 43.19 17.47 32.10
N CYS A 340 42.15 16.68 31.81
CA CYS A 340 41.84 16.32 30.43
C CYS A 340 41.29 17.54 29.67
N ARG A 341 41.68 17.70 28.41
CA ARG A 341 41.12 18.73 27.52
C ARG A 341 40.77 18.07 26.17
N PRO A 342 39.68 18.50 25.50
CA PRO A 342 39.38 18.07 24.15
C PRO A 342 40.55 18.35 23.22
N LEU A 343 41.12 17.30 22.63
CA LEU A 343 42.19 17.41 21.62
C LEU A 343 41.61 17.55 20.21
N ALA A 344 40.56 16.78 19.93
CA ALA A 344 39.79 16.79 18.69
C ALA A 344 38.36 16.30 18.98
N TRP A 345 37.40 16.68 18.16
CA TRP A 345 36.01 16.22 18.19
C TRP A 345 35.61 15.82 16.76
N GLU A 346 34.95 14.66 16.64
CA GLU A 346 34.55 14.08 15.34
C GLU A 346 35.66 14.05 14.27
N ALA A 347 36.92 13.93 14.69
CA ALA A 347 38.03 13.86 13.75
C ALA A 347 38.01 12.55 12.97
N GLU A 348 38.12 12.66 11.65
CA GLU A 348 38.24 11.53 10.75
C GLU A 348 39.65 10.95 10.83
N GLY A 349 39.73 9.64 11.04
CA GLY A 349 40.96 8.86 10.91
C GLY A 349 40.85 7.97 9.67
N ALA A 350 41.94 7.90 8.89
CA ALA A 350 42.02 7.00 7.75
C ALA A 350 43.28 6.14 7.84
N LEU A 351 43.15 4.85 7.54
CA LEU A 351 44.28 3.92 7.45
C LEU A 351 44.36 3.36 6.04
N THR A 352 45.47 3.63 5.34
CA THR A 352 45.71 3.06 4.01
C THR A 352 46.55 1.79 4.14
N LEU A 353 46.02 0.69 3.62
CA LEU A 353 46.65 -0.62 3.57
C LEU A 353 47.08 -0.93 2.14
N GLU A 354 48.33 -1.33 1.94
CA GLU A 354 48.81 -1.79 0.64
C GLU A 354 48.34 -3.23 0.38
N THR A 355 47.55 -3.44 -0.67
CA THR A 355 47.02 -4.75 -1.06
C THR A 355 47.52 -5.17 -2.44
N GLY A 356 47.38 -6.46 -2.79
CA GLY A 356 47.73 -6.95 -4.13
C GLY A 356 46.92 -6.32 -5.29
N ALA A 357 45.86 -5.57 -4.99
CA ALA A 357 45.05 -4.83 -5.96
C ALA A 357 45.26 -3.30 -5.88
N GLY A 358 46.27 -2.83 -5.13
CA GLY A 358 46.55 -1.42 -4.87
C GLY A 358 46.21 -0.97 -3.45
N PRO A 359 46.34 0.33 -3.15
CA PRO A 359 46.05 0.88 -1.84
C PRO A 359 44.55 0.78 -1.52
N PHE A 360 44.23 0.38 -0.29
CA PHE A 360 42.87 0.27 0.23
C PHE A 360 42.72 1.10 1.51
N THR A 361 41.77 2.02 1.55
CA THR A 361 41.58 2.95 2.67
C THR A 361 40.45 2.50 3.60
N LEU A 362 40.72 2.46 4.90
CA LEU A 362 39.77 2.20 5.98
C LEU A 362 39.42 3.48 6.74
#